data_AF-A0A524KI82-F1
#
_entry.id   AF-A0A524KI82-F1
#
_cell.length_a   1.000
_cell.length_b   1.000
_cell.length_c   1.000
_cell.angle_alpha   90.00
_cell.angle_beta   90.00
_cell.angle_gamma   90.00
#
_symmetry.space_group_name_H-M   'P 1'
#
loop_
_entity.id
_entity.type
_entity.pdbx_description
1 polymer ?
#
loop_
_entity_poly.entity_id
_entity_poly.type
_entity_poly.pdbx_seq_one_letter_code
_entity_poly.pdbx_strand_id
1 'polypeptide(L)' 'MSNQQQDRVLIFDTTLRDGEQAPGCSMTLGEKLRVASALRDL' A
#
# COMPACT_ATOMS: atom_id res chain seq x y z
N MET A 1 8.97 -20.47 -29.16
CA MET A 1 9.27 -19.24 -28.40
C MET A 1 8.38 -19.24 -27.18
N SER A 2 8.93 -19.50 -26.00
CA SER A 2 8.15 -19.60 -24.76
C SER A 2 7.65 -18.22 -24.35
N ASN A 3 6.33 -18.10 -24.23
CA ASN A 3 5.61 -16.91 -23.79
C ASN A 3 5.95 -16.61 -22.32
N GLN A 4 7.04 -15.89 -22.07
CA GLN A 4 7.56 -15.56 -20.72
C GLN A 4 6.83 -14.36 -20.07
N GLN A 5 5.58 -14.08 -20.44
CA GLN A 5 4.94 -12.80 -20.11
C GLN A 5 3.92 -12.84 -18.95
N GLN A 6 3.70 -13.97 -18.27
CA GLN A 6 2.44 -14.16 -17.51
C GLN A 6 2.52 -14.30 -15.98
N ASP A 7 3.67 -14.12 -15.33
CA ASP A 7 3.72 -14.17 -13.86
C ASP A 7 3.85 -12.78 -13.22
N ARG A 8 3.19 -11.76 -13.78
CA ARG A 8 3.16 -10.41 -13.19
C ARG A 8 2.01 -10.27 -12.20
N VAL A 9 2.33 -10.18 -10.91
CA VAL A 9 1.38 -9.83 -9.86
C VAL A 9 1.26 -8.31 -9.76
N LEU A 10 0.03 -7.79 -9.73
CA LEU A 10 -0.25 -6.39 -9.47
C LEU A 10 -0.71 -6.24 -8.01
N ILE A 11 -0.04 -5.37 -7.26
CA ILE A 11 -0.39 -5.07 -5.87
C ILE A 11 -1.03 -3.69 -5.86
N PHE A 12 -2.29 -3.65 -5.42
CA PHE A 12 -3.01 -2.41 -5.16
C PHE A 12 -2.97 -2.15 -3.66
N ASP A 13 -2.13 -1.21 -3.24
CA ASP A 13 -2.05 -0.84 -1.83
C ASP A 13 -3.29 -0.04 -1.41
N THR A 14 -3.97 -0.50 -0.37
CA THR A 14 -5.10 0.20 0.27
C THR A 14 -4.80 0.58 1.72
N THR A 15 -3.53 0.46 2.15
CA THR A 15 -3.09 0.55 3.55
C THR A 15 -3.55 1.85 4.20
N LEU A 16 -3.39 3.00 3.52
CA LEU A 16 -3.79 4.30 4.08
C LEU A 16 -5.31 4.45 4.26
N ARG A 17 -6.10 3.82 3.39
CA ARG A 17 -7.56 3.94 3.42
C ARG A 17 -8.16 2.96 4.41
N ASP A 18 -7.81 1.68 4.29
CA ASP A 18 -8.36 0.62 5.14
C ASP A 18 -7.80 0.71 6.57
N GLY A 19 -6.52 1.08 6.71
CA GLY A 19 -5.88 1.27 8.01
C GLY A 19 -6.54 2.38 8.83
N GLU A 20 -6.90 3.51 8.21
CA GLU A 20 -7.60 4.60 8.91
C GLU A 20 -9.04 4.24 9.29
N GLN A 21 -9.68 3.35 8.53
CA GLN A 21 -11.07 2.93 8.75
C GLN A 21 -11.18 1.76 9.74
N ALA A 22 -10.07 1.12 10.09
CA ALA A 22 -10.05 0.02 11.04
C ALA A 22 -10.38 0.51 12.47
N PRO A 23 -11.19 -0.22 13.25
CA PRO A 23 -11.55 0.16 14.61
C PRO A 23 -10.31 0.41 15.48
N GLY A 24 -10.26 1.59 16.12
CA GLY A 24 -9.14 1.95 17.00
C GLY A 24 -7.85 2.32 16.27
N CYS A 25 -7.84 2.33 14.93
CA CYS A 25 -6.76 2.90 14.14
C CYS A 25 -7.16 4.29 13.65
N SER A 26 -6.34 5.27 13.94
CA SER A 26 -6.44 6.61 13.36
C SER A 26 -5.04 7.15 13.23
N MET A 27 -4.77 7.79 12.11
CA MET A 27 -3.48 8.37 11.79
C MET A 27 -3.66 9.87 11.62
N THR A 28 -2.82 10.62 12.32
CA THR A 28 -2.58 12.02 12.02
C THR A 28 -2.04 12.17 10.59
N LEU A 29 -2.15 13.38 10.04
CA LEU A 29 -1.58 13.68 8.71
C LEU A 29 -0.10 13.29 8.61
N GLY A 30 0.69 13.57 9.66
CA GLY A 30 2.12 13.25 9.70
C GLY A 30 2.40 11.74 9.74
N GLU A 31 1.52 10.93 10.35
CA GLU A 31 1.63 9.47 10.32
C GLU A 31 1.28 8.92 8.94
N LYS A 32 0.22 9.45 8.30
CA LYS A 32 -0.15 9.09 6.92
C LYS A 32 1.00 9.35 5.95
N LEU A 33 1.67 10.51 6.06
CA LEU A 33 2.82 10.84 5.21
C LEU A 33 4.02 9.91 5.43
N ARG A 34 4.27 9.51 6.69
CA ARG A 34 5.35 8.55 7.00
C ARG A 34 5.07 7.18 6.41
N VAL A 35 3.85 6.67 6.56
CA VAL A 35 3.43 5.39 5.96
C VAL A 35 3.48 5.47 4.42
N ALA A 36 2.99 6.56 3.83
CA ALA A 36 3.06 6.77 2.38
C ALA A 36 4.50 6.75 1.85
N SER A 37 5.44 7.39 2.55
CA SER A 37 6.86 7.36 2.16
C SER A 37 7.43 5.95 2.26
N ALA A 38 7.09 5.20 3.31
CA ALA A 38 7.55 3.83 3.46
C ALA A 38 7.00 2.91 2.35
N LEU A 39 5.71 3.03 2.01
CA LEU A 39 5.08 2.26 0.95
C LEU A 39 5.62 2.59 -0.45
N ARG A 40 6.00 3.84 -0.69
CA ARG A 40 6.62 4.27 -1.95
C ARG A 40 8.01 3.65 -2.15
N ASP A 41 8.74 3.42 -1.07
CA ASP A 41 10.13 2.96 -1.10
C ASP A 41 10.26 1.41 -1.08
N LEU A 42 9.12 0.69 -1.11
CA LEU A 42 9.03 -0.78 -1.29
C LEU A 42 9.20 -1.18 -2.76
#